data_AF-A0A7S7NP30-F1
#
_entry.id   AF-A0A7S7NP30-F1
#
_cell.length_a   1.000
_cell.length_b   1.000
_cell.length_c   1.000
_cell.angle_alpha   90.00
_cell.angle_beta   90.00
_cell.angle_gamma   90.00
#
_symmetry.space_group_name_H-M   'P 1'
#
loop_
_entity.id
_entity.type
_entity.pdbx_description
1 polymer ?
#
loop_
_entity_poly.entity_id
_entity_poly.type
_entity_poly.pdbx_seq_one_letter_code
_entity_poly.pdbx_strand_id
1 'polypeptide(L)'
;MGTGPGLAGIMAGLFENIEIRVPERRFQSWADFTSAAPEYSIGLEVMDDTPGHQGHYAHFDHHCGVIREVTMSAAMQVYIAVRQGRIMERWLRHKQPIPVYVWNADQDVCLSAFVLEYHYMLERVEGTPLLRWIVQYNNKIDVCGGLYPVRLDELVKNHFTWVFEPYMEQRSRGKEQGDAELVTKTIRAVCDRLLALIEGRAGTSPITARPDILYRSEHDFVIAAEKGDPHSRLVLAAEGHRNLISLICQRPSGRYTYSVIRGSPYDEDTFPVIELINAFQAAEDRQDVKIWGGSNLAAGSDSELGSSLHWTQLRDIAERVVSVAATR
;
A
#
# COMPACT_ATOMS: atom_id res chain seq x y z
N MET A 1 -9.49 -10.35 -42.95
CA MET A 1 -9.05 -9.44 -41.87
C MET A 1 -9.77 -9.89 -40.61
N GLY A 2 -9.12 -10.74 -39.82
CA GLY A 2 -9.68 -11.21 -38.55
C GLY A 2 -9.36 -10.19 -37.47
N THR A 3 -10.38 -9.62 -36.85
CA THR A 3 -10.26 -8.89 -35.59
C THR A 3 -9.77 -9.88 -34.54
N GLY A 4 -8.52 -9.74 -34.11
CA GLY A 4 -7.99 -10.50 -32.97
C GLY A 4 -8.86 -10.26 -31.72
N PRO A 5 -8.83 -11.19 -30.74
CA PRO A 5 -9.56 -11.00 -29.50
C PRO A 5 -9.13 -9.68 -28.87
N GLY A 6 -10.08 -8.80 -28.55
CA GLY A 6 -9.80 -7.55 -27.88
C GLY A 6 -9.08 -7.79 -26.55
N LEU A 7 -8.29 -6.82 -26.11
CA LEU A 7 -7.49 -6.87 -24.86
C LEU A 7 -8.27 -7.36 -23.62
N ALA A 8 -9.59 -7.14 -23.57
CA ALA A 8 -10.47 -7.67 -22.53
C ALA A 8 -10.49 -9.22 -22.45
N GLY A 9 -10.24 -9.92 -23.56
CA GLY A 9 -10.23 -11.38 -23.63
C GLY A 9 -8.94 -12.05 -23.14
N ILE A 10 -7.83 -11.31 -23.00
CA ILE A 10 -6.55 -11.86 -22.50
C ILE A 10 -6.48 -11.82 -20.96
N MET A 11 -7.19 -10.88 -20.33
CA MET A 11 -7.27 -10.76 -18.86
C MET A 11 -8.30 -11.69 -18.22
N ALA A 12 -9.26 -12.19 -19.01
CA ALA A 12 -10.22 -13.19 -18.57
C ALA A 12 -9.51 -14.52 -18.28
N GLY A 13 -9.43 -14.91 -17.01
CA GLY A 13 -8.95 -16.25 -16.60
C GLY A 13 -7.65 -16.31 -15.79
N LEU A 14 -7.10 -15.18 -15.30
CA LEU A 14 -5.98 -15.21 -14.34
C LEU A 14 -6.39 -15.61 -12.92
N PHE A 15 -7.67 -15.47 -12.62
CA PHE A 15 -8.31 -15.74 -11.34
C PHE A 15 -9.62 -16.48 -11.60
N GLU A 16 -9.96 -17.40 -10.70
CA GLU A 16 -11.16 -18.23 -10.80
C GLU A 16 -12.35 -17.59 -10.07
N ASN A 17 -12.12 -17.04 -8.88
CA ASN A 17 -13.18 -16.57 -7.98
C ASN A 17 -13.36 -15.05 -8.02
N ILE A 18 -12.33 -14.31 -8.42
CA ILE A 18 -12.36 -12.84 -8.50
C ILE A 18 -12.01 -12.33 -9.90
N GLU A 19 -12.44 -11.10 -10.19
CA GLU A 19 -12.08 -10.37 -11.40
C GLU A 19 -11.43 -9.05 -10.97
N ILE A 20 -10.11 -8.95 -11.10
CA ILE A 20 -9.38 -7.71 -10.78
C ILE A 20 -9.71 -6.63 -11.82
N ARG A 21 -10.13 -5.46 -11.33
CA ARG A 21 -10.45 -4.27 -12.13
C ARG A 21 -9.63 -3.09 -11.63
N VAL A 22 -8.85 -2.49 -12.51
CA VAL A 22 -8.05 -1.30 -12.21
C VAL A 22 -8.74 -0.10 -12.88
N PRO A 23 -9.40 0.79 -12.12
CA PRO A 23 -10.05 1.94 -12.70
C PRO A 23 -9.02 2.98 -13.18
N GLU A 24 -9.42 3.82 -14.13
CA GLU A 24 -8.56 4.91 -14.65
C GLU A 24 -8.22 5.96 -13.57
N ARG A 25 -9.12 6.12 -12.58
CA ARG A 25 -8.94 7.00 -11.41
C ARG A 25 -9.48 6.33 -10.15
N ARG A 26 -8.99 6.71 -8.98
CA ARG A 26 -9.59 6.32 -7.69
C ARG A 26 -11.02 6.84 -7.59
N PHE A 27 -11.87 6.10 -6.89
CA PHE A 27 -13.23 6.55 -6.59
C PHE A 27 -13.18 7.62 -5.52
N GLN A 28 -13.97 8.68 -5.67
CA GLN A 28 -13.94 9.81 -4.74
C GLN A 28 -14.79 9.58 -3.48
N SER A 29 -15.77 8.69 -3.54
CA SER A 29 -16.72 8.44 -2.46
C SER A 29 -17.48 7.13 -2.66
N TRP A 30 -18.20 6.69 -1.62
CA TRP A 30 -19.14 5.57 -1.73
C TRP A 30 -20.19 5.75 -2.84
N ALA A 31 -20.65 6.98 -3.05
CA ALA A 31 -21.63 7.28 -4.10
C ALA A 31 -21.04 7.08 -5.50
N ASP A 32 -19.78 7.51 -5.70
CA ASP A 32 -19.05 7.28 -6.95
C ASP A 32 -18.85 5.78 -7.21
N PHE A 33 -18.36 5.05 -6.20
CA PHE A 33 -18.14 3.60 -6.29
C PHE A 33 -19.43 2.81 -6.59
N THR A 34 -20.50 3.04 -5.83
CA THR A 34 -21.77 2.30 -6.01
C THR A 34 -22.51 2.67 -7.30
N SER A 35 -22.27 3.85 -7.87
CA SER A 35 -22.81 4.23 -9.17
C SER A 35 -22.09 3.54 -10.33
N ALA A 36 -20.79 3.29 -10.19
CA ALA A 36 -19.93 2.77 -11.26
C ALA A 36 -19.74 1.25 -11.20
N ALA A 37 -19.69 0.67 -9.99
CA ALA A 37 -19.46 -0.75 -9.78
C ALA A 37 -20.80 -1.52 -9.73
N PRO A 38 -20.88 -2.71 -10.33
CA PRO A 38 -22.05 -3.57 -10.18
C PRO A 38 -22.22 -4.03 -8.73
N GLU A 39 -23.43 -4.36 -8.33
CA GLU A 39 -23.71 -4.96 -7.01
C GLU A 39 -22.83 -6.22 -6.79
N TYR A 40 -22.46 -6.50 -5.53
CA TYR A 40 -21.49 -7.54 -5.14
C TYR A 40 -20.05 -7.22 -5.58
N SER A 41 -19.65 -5.94 -5.54
CA SER A 41 -18.27 -5.50 -5.81
C SER A 41 -17.48 -5.19 -4.54
N ILE A 42 -16.20 -5.57 -4.53
CA ILE A 42 -15.23 -5.26 -3.47
C ILE A 42 -14.28 -4.17 -3.97
N GLY A 43 -14.04 -3.14 -3.18
CA GLY A 43 -12.92 -2.21 -3.36
C GLY A 43 -11.79 -2.51 -2.38
N LEU A 44 -10.55 -2.55 -2.87
CA LEU A 44 -9.33 -2.65 -2.06
C LEU A 44 -8.50 -1.39 -2.29
N GLU A 45 -8.47 -0.51 -1.28
CA GLU A 45 -7.68 0.73 -1.28
C GLU A 45 -7.87 1.62 -2.52
N VAL A 46 -9.08 1.60 -3.08
CA VAL A 46 -9.39 2.18 -4.40
C VAL A 46 -10.27 3.42 -4.29
N MET A 47 -10.70 3.77 -3.09
CA MET A 47 -11.62 4.88 -2.83
C MET A 47 -11.05 5.83 -1.77
N ASP A 48 -11.30 7.13 -1.94
CA ASP A 48 -10.84 8.19 -1.03
C ASP A 48 -11.86 8.47 0.09
N ASP A 49 -12.42 7.41 0.66
CA ASP A 49 -13.48 7.46 1.68
C ASP A 49 -13.26 6.35 2.71
N THR A 50 -13.97 6.43 3.82
CA THR A 50 -13.88 5.48 4.93
C THR A 50 -14.20 4.04 4.49
N PRO A 51 -13.47 3.04 5.01
CA PRO A 51 -13.72 1.62 4.75
C PRO A 51 -15.02 1.16 5.43
N GLY A 52 -15.60 0.07 4.92
CA GLY A 52 -16.84 -0.49 5.46
C GLY A 52 -17.66 -1.23 4.41
N HIS A 53 -18.97 -1.28 4.61
CA HIS A 53 -19.90 -1.88 3.66
C HIS A 53 -21.18 -1.04 3.51
N GLN A 54 -21.73 -1.02 2.30
CA GLN A 54 -23.04 -0.44 2.00
C GLN A 54 -23.83 -1.42 1.14
N GLY A 55 -24.94 -1.96 1.65
CA GLY A 55 -25.67 -3.04 0.97
C GLY A 55 -24.74 -4.24 0.66
N HIS A 56 -24.64 -4.62 -0.61
CA HIS A 56 -23.76 -5.68 -1.11
C HIS A 56 -22.46 -5.15 -1.73
N TYR A 57 -21.98 -4.00 -1.24
CA TYR A 57 -20.68 -3.44 -1.59
C TYR A 57 -19.78 -3.42 -0.35
N ALA A 58 -18.51 -3.71 -0.53
CA ALA A 58 -17.50 -3.69 0.53
C ALA A 58 -16.28 -2.88 0.08
N HIS A 59 -15.71 -2.10 0.98
CA HIS A 59 -14.47 -1.36 0.77
C HIS A 59 -13.54 -1.63 1.94
N PHE A 60 -12.36 -2.17 1.65
CA PHE A 60 -11.31 -2.42 2.61
C PHE A 60 -10.16 -1.47 2.34
N ASP A 61 -9.83 -0.67 3.34
CA ASP A 61 -8.82 0.38 3.30
C ASP A 61 -8.47 0.78 4.72
N HIS A 62 -7.37 1.50 4.89
CA HIS A 62 -6.93 2.04 6.16
C HIS A 62 -6.28 3.43 6.04
N HIS A 63 -6.40 4.08 4.88
CA HIS A 63 -5.74 5.35 4.60
C HIS A 63 -6.59 6.58 4.94
N CYS A 64 -7.90 6.54 4.66
CA CYS A 64 -8.78 7.70 4.74
C CYS A 64 -9.74 7.64 5.94
N GLY A 65 -9.76 8.71 6.75
CA GLY A 65 -10.78 8.92 7.78
C GLY A 65 -10.77 7.93 8.95
N VAL A 66 -9.63 7.28 9.20
CA VAL A 66 -9.52 6.21 10.21
C VAL A 66 -8.26 6.30 11.07
N ILE A 67 -8.29 5.61 12.21
CA ILE A 67 -7.11 5.31 13.02
C ILE A 67 -6.55 3.96 12.54
N ARG A 68 -5.35 3.96 11.93
CA ARG A 68 -4.80 2.79 11.24
C ARG A 68 -4.72 1.57 12.16
N GLU A 69 -4.28 1.76 13.40
CA GLU A 69 -4.13 0.71 14.41
C GLU A 69 -5.46 0.03 14.79
N VAL A 70 -6.56 0.78 14.72
CA VAL A 70 -7.90 0.28 15.02
C VAL A 70 -8.49 -0.43 13.80
N THR A 71 -8.32 0.16 12.63
CA THR A 71 -8.94 -0.32 11.39
C THR A 71 -8.22 -1.54 10.79
N MET A 72 -6.93 -1.74 11.12
CA MET A 72 -6.08 -2.79 10.54
C MET A 72 -5.83 -2.57 9.04
N SER A 73 -4.87 -3.28 8.46
CA SER A 73 -4.65 -3.27 7.01
C SER A 73 -5.85 -3.87 6.26
N ALA A 74 -6.06 -3.50 5.01
CA ALA A 74 -7.09 -4.07 4.15
C ALA A 74 -6.97 -5.60 4.07
N ALA A 75 -5.77 -6.18 3.98
CA ALA A 75 -5.61 -7.65 3.96
C ALA A 75 -6.12 -8.31 5.25
N MET A 76 -5.92 -7.68 6.42
CA MET A 76 -6.43 -8.20 7.68
C MET A 76 -7.95 -8.05 7.78
N GLN A 77 -8.50 -6.95 7.29
CA GLN A 77 -9.95 -6.76 7.20
C GLN A 77 -10.60 -7.81 6.28
N VAL A 78 -10.03 -8.03 5.09
CA VAL A 78 -10.47 -9.04 4.12
C VAL A 78 -10.35 -10.44 4.72
N TYR A 79 -9.25 -10.75 5.41
CA TYR A 79 -9.06 -12.03 6.11
C TYR A 79 -10.18 -12.32 7.10
N ILE A 80 -10.58 -11.32 7.91
CA ILE A 80 -11.70 -11.46 8.86
C ILE A 80 -13.03 -11.57 8.10
N ALA A 81 -13.24 -10.77 7.06
CA ALA A 81 -14.47 -10.79 6.25
C ALA A 81 -14.69 -12.15 5.57
N VAL A 82 -13.62 -12.80 5.08
CA VAL A 82 -13.68 -14.15 4.54
C VAL A 82 -13.89 -15.18 5.65
N ARG A 83 -13.00 -15.20 6.65
CA ARG A 83 -12.96 -16.29 7.64
C ARG A 83 -14.15 -16.29 8.60
N GLN A 84 -14.53 -15.11 9.10
CA GLN A 84 -15.64 -14.95 10.04
C GLN A 84 -16.92 -14.48 9.32
N GLY A 85 -16.79 -13.52 8.42
CA GLY A 85 -17.92 -12.94 7.70
C GLY A 85 -18.51 -13.83 6.60
N ARG A 86 -17.73 -14.81 6.12
CA ARG A 86 -18.10 -15.71 5.00
C ARG A 86 -18.50 -14.94 3.75
N ILE A 87 -17.83 -13.81 3.49
CA ILE A 87 -18.20 -12.89 2.40
C ILE A 87 -18.12 -13.59 1.03
N MET A 88 -17.07 -14.36 0.77
CA MET A 88 -16.87 -15.05 -0.51
C MET A 88 -17.92 -16.13 -0.73
N GLU A 89 -18.15 -17.01 0.26
CA GLU A 89 -19.25 -17.99 0.19
C GLU A 89 -20.61 -17.37 -0.14
N ARG A 90 -20.92 -16.19 0.42
CA ARG A 90 -22.20 -15.52 0.19
C ARG A 90 -22.24 -14.87 -1.19
N TRP A 91 -21.21 -14.12 -1.55
CA TRP A 91 -21.19 -13.33 -2.77
C TRP A 91 -21.05 -14.17 -4.04
N LEU A 92 -20.29 -15.28 -3.98
CA LEU A 92 -20.11 -16.18 -5.12
C LEU A 92 -21.43 -16.86 -5.56
N ARG A 93 -22.45 -16.92 -4.69
CA ARG A 93 -23.80 -17.41 -5.06
C ARG A 93 -24.55 -16.46 -5.98
N HIS A 94 -24.15 -15.18 -6.02
CA HIS A 94 -24.83 -14.14 -6.78
C HIS A 94 -23.97 -13.63 -7.95
N LYS A 95 -22.65 -13.64 -7.80
CA LYS A 95 -21.71 -13.11 -8.79
C LYS A 95 -20.45 -13.96 -8.83
N GLN A 96 -20.15 -14.57 -9.98
CA GLN A 96 -18.92 -15.32 -10.19
C GLN A 96 -18.37 -15.02 -11.61
N PRO A 97 -17.13 -14.53 -11.73
CA PRO A 97 -16.25 -14.07 -10.65
C PRO A 97 -16.77 -12.80 -9.95
N ILE A 98 -16.33 -12.54 -8.71
CA ILE A 98 -16.63 -11.31 -7.98
C ILE A 98 -15.76 -10.15 -8.51
N PRO A 99 -16.34 -9.00 -8.90
CA PRO A 99 -15.55 -7.82 -9.28
C PRO A 99 -14.79 -7.24 -8.08
N VAL A 100 -13.47 -7.13 -8.21
CA VAL A 100 -12.58 -6.57 -7.20
C VAL A 100 -11.84 -5.39 -7.79
N TYR A 101 -12.12 -4.19 -7.30
CA TYR A 101 -11.53 -2.95 -7.75
C TYR A 101 -10.29 -2.61 -6.93
N VAL A 102 -9.17 -2.35 -7.60
CA VAL A 102 -7.88 -2.05 -6.96
C VAL A 102 -7.21 -0.86 -7.64
N TRP A 103 -6.49 -0.02 -6.88
CA TRP A 103 -5.74 1.09 -7.47
C TRP A 103 -4.30 0.73 -7.85
N ASN A 104 -3.63 -0.07 -7.02
CA ASN A 104 -2.24 -0.46 -7.19
C ASN A 104 -2.09 -1.98 -6.93
N ALA A 105 -0.85 -2.47 -6.92
CA ALA A 105 -0.53 -3.86 -6.55
C ALA A 105 0.36 -3.91 -5.31
N ASP A 106 0.10 -3.06 -4.31
CA ASP A 106 0.92 -3.11 -3.10
C ASP A 106 0.73 -4.41 -2.30
N GLN A 107 1.58 -4.55 -1.28
CA GLN A 107 1.66 -5.73 -0.44
C GLN A 107 0.28 -6.12 0.12
N ASP A 108 -0.48 -5.13 0.57
CA ASP A 108 -1.74 -5.32 1.26
C ASP A 108 -2.88 -5.64 0.28
N VAL A 109 -2.90 -4.97 -0.88
CA VAL A 109 -3.80 -5.30 -2.00
C VAL A 109 -3.53 -6.71 -2.54
N CYS A 110 -2.26 -7.08 -2.77
CA CYS A 110 -1.90 -8.40 -3.26
C CYS A 110 -2.34 -9.50 -2.30
N LEU A 111 -2.10 -9.31 -1.00
CA LEU A 111 -2.48 -10.29 0.02
C LEU A 111 -4.01 -10.38 0.19
N SER A 112 -4.72 -9.25 0.09
CA SER A 112 -6.18 -9.19 0.04
C SER A 112 -6.73 -10.00 -1.14
N ALA A 113 -6.20 -9.79 -2.35
CA ALA A 113 -6.60 -10.52 -3.54
C ALA A 113 -6.36 -12.03 -3.39
N PHE A 114 -5.22 -12.44 -2.81
CA PHE A 114 -4.95 -13.85 -2.51
C PHE A 114 -6.00 -14.44 -1.56
N VAL A 115 -6.32 -13.74 -0.48
CA VAL A 115 -7.31 -14.19 0.52
C VAL A 115 -8.70 -14.36 -0.11
N LEU A 116 -9.10 -13.48 -1.03
CA LEU A 116 -10.36 -13.61 -1.76
C LEU A 116 -10.32 -14.77 -2.75
N GLU A 117 -9.29 -14.85 -3.60
CA GLU A 117 -9.16 -15.89 -4.63
C GLU A 117 -9.11 -17.30 -4.02
N TYR A 118 -8.36 -17.47 -2.94
CA TYR A 118 -8.13 -18.74 -2.27
C TYR A 118 -8.96 -18.89 -0.98
N HIS A 119 -10.15 -18.26 -0.93
CA HIS A 119 -11.01 -18.21 0.26
C HIS A 119 -11.31 -19.59 0.87
N TYR A 120 -11.42 -20.64 0.03
CA TYR A 120 -11.66 -22.02 0.47
C TYR A 120 -10.57 -22.59 1.40
N MET A 121 -9.37 -22.01 1.38
CA MET A 121 -8.26 -22.37 2.29
C MET A 121 -8.46 -21.80 3.70
N LEU A 122 -9.35 -20.81 3.85
CA LEU A 122 -9.61 -20.09 5.09
C LEU A 122 -10.97 -20.41 5.72
N GLU A 123 -11.97 -20.75 4.92
CA GLU A 123 -13.32 -21.07 5.38
C GLU A 123 -13.40 -22.42 6.12
N ARG A 124 -12.32 -23.21 6.14
CA ARG A 124 -12.19 -24.45 6.93
C ARG A 124 -11.79 -24.17 8.38
N VAL A 125 -12.23 -25.03 9.30
CA VAL A 125 -12.00 -24.89 10.76
C VAL A 125 -10.51 -24.85 11.10
N GLU A 126 -9.70 -25.69 10.45
CA GLU A 126 -8.26 -25.77 10.64
C GLU A 126 -7.56 -24.51 10.11
N GLY A 127 -8.02 -24.00 8.95
CA GLY A 127 -7.38 -22.94 8.18
C GLY A 127 -5.90 -23.24 7.86
N THR A 128 -5.21 -22.30 7.23
CA THR A 128 -3.75 -22.40 7.02
C THR A 128 -3.02 -21.53 8.05
N PRO A 129 -2.26 -22.10 9.02
CA PRO A 129 -1.53 -21.31 10.02
C PRO A 129 -0.53 -20.32 9.40
N LEU A 130 0.12 -20.71 8.32
CA LEU A 130 1.07 -19.86 7.60
C LEU A 130 0.40 -18.62 6.99
N LEU A 131 -0.81 -18.76 6.44
CA LEU A 131 -1.58 -17.65 5.91
C LEU A 131 -2.02 -16.68 7.02
N ARG A 132 -2.40 -17.20 8.20
CA ARG A 132 -2.67 -16.36 9.37
C ARG A 132 -1.43 -15.57 9.77
N TRP A 133 -0.27 -16.22 9.78
CA TRP A 133 0.99 -15.59 10.17
C TRP A 133 1.37 -14.47 9.20
N ILE A 134 1.34 -14.71 7.88
CA ILE A 134 1.73 -13.69 6.91
C ILE A 134 0.78 -12.50 6.91
N VAL A 135 -0.53 -12.71 7.08
CA VAL A 135 -1.53 -11.62 7.19
C VAL A 135 -1.29 -10.78 8.45
N GLN A 136 -1.06 -11.42 9.60
CA GLN A 136 -0.76 -10.68 10.84
C GLN A 136 0.54 -9.89 10.75
N TYR A 137 1.54 -10.46 10.08
CA TYR A 137 2.83 -9.83 9.93
C TYR A 137 2.76 -8.64 8.96
N ASN A 138 2.10 -8.82 7.81
CA ASN A 138 1.77 -7.74 6.88
C ASN A 138 1.02 -6.61 7.58
N ASN A 139 -0.03 -6.93 8.34
CA ASN A 139 -0.83 -5.94 9.07
C ASN A 139 0.03 -5.03 9.96
N LYS A 140 1.00 -5.61 10.69
CA LYS A 140 1.90 -4.84 11.56
C LYS A 140 2.77 -3.87 10.77
N ILE A 141 3.39 -4.34 9.68
CA ILE A 141 4.24 -3.51 8.83
C ILE A 141 3.44 -2.36 8.24
N ASP A 142 2.26 -2.67 7.71
CA ASP A 142 1.49 -1.76 6.87
C ASP A 142 0.80 -0.65 7.68
N VAL A 143 0.17 -1.00 8.82
CA VAL A 143 -0.37 -0.03 9.78
C VAL A 143 0.69 0.96 10.26
N CYS A 144 1.92 0.51 10.45
CA CYS A 144 3.05 1.34 10.88
C CYS A 144 3.79 2.02 9.71
N GLY A 145 3.22 2.06 8.50
CA GLY A 145 3.81 2.74 7.34
C GLY A 145 5.17 2.16 6.90
N GLY A 146 5.45 0.91 7.24
CA GLY A 146 6.72 0.24 6.97
C GLY A 146 7.79 0.41 8.07
N LEU A 147 7.47 1.09 9.17
CA LEU A 147 8.40 1.35 10.28
C LEU A 147 8.19 0.45 11.50
N TYR A 148 7.44 -0.64 11.35
CA TYR A 148 7.34 -1.63 12.41
C TYR A 148 8.73 -2.23 12.71
N PRO A 149 9.18 -2.28 13.98
CA PRO A 149 10.47 -2.86 14.32
C PRO A 149 10.53 -4.34 13.95
N VAL A 150 11.39 -4.67 13.00
CA VAL A 150 11.55 -6.03 12.47
C VAL A 150 13.01 -6.44 12.44
N ARG A 151 13.26 -7.73 12.64
CA ARG A 151 14.58 -8.32 12.39
C ARG A 151 14.66 -8.66 10.90
N LEU A 152 15.53 -7.99 10.17
CA LEU A 152 15.70 -8.17 8.72
C LEU A 152 15.99 -9.64 8.35
N ASP A 153 16.81 -10.34 9.13
CA ASP A 153 17.09 -11.76 8.91
C ASP A 153 15.85 -12.64 9.06
N GLU A 154 14.92 -12.29 9.95
CA GLU A 154 13.67 -13.05 10.14
C GLU A 154 12.70 -12.84 8.97
N LEU A 155 12.67 -11.63 8.40
CA LEU A 155 11.90 -11.35 7.19
C LEU A 155 12.33 -12.24 6.03
N VAL A 156 13.64 -12.36 5.81
CA VAL A 156 14.20 -13.20 4.75
C VAL A 156 13.94 -14.68 5.04
N LYS A 157 14.19 -15.13 6.28
CA LYS A 157 13.97 -16.54 6.69
C LYS A 157 12.52 -16.98 6.60
N ASN A 158 11.57 -16.07 6.80
CA ASN A 158 10.15 -16.35 6.68
C ASN A 158 9.59 -16.08 5.28
N HIS A 159 10.47 -15.89 4.28
CA HIS A 159 10.13 -15.72 2.86
C HIS A 159 9.30 -14.47 2.54
N PHE A 160 9.15 -13.54 3.48
CA PHE A 160 8.28 -12.38 3.32
C PHE A 160 8.74 -11.48 2.16
N THR A 161 10.04 -11.18 2.12
CA THR A 161 10.66 -10.39 1.05
C THR A 161 10.54 -11.09 -0.31
N TRP A 162 10.68 -12.42 -0.34
CA TRP A 162 10.51 -13.19 -1.56
C TRP A 162 9.06 -13.17 -2.05
N VAL A 163 8.06 -13.31 -1.18
CA VAL A 163 6.65 -13.28 -1.61
C VAL A 163 6.31 -11.98 -2.34
N PHE A 164 6.78 -10.84 -1.82
CA PHE A 164 6.38 -9.52 -2.30
C PHE A 164 7.36 -8.85 -3.27
N GLU A 165 8.47 -9.50 -3.62
CA GLU A 165 9.43 -8.99 -4.62
C GLU A 165 8.79 -8.56 -5.96
N PRO A 166 7.77 -9.23 -6.54
CA PRO A 166 7.13 -8.74 -7.75
C PRO A 166 6.54 -7.34 -7.61
N TYR A 167 5.93 -7.05 -6.45
CA TYR A 167 5.45 -5.71 -6.12
C TYR A 167 6.61 -4.72 -6.00
N MET A 168 7.71 -5.14 -5.37
CA MET A 168 8.89 -4.30 -5.19
C MET A 168 9.49 -3.84 -6.51
N GLU A 169 9.58 -4.74 -7.49
CA GLU A 169 10.01 -4.42 -8.84
C GLU A 169 9.06 -3.41 -9.51
N GLN A 170 7.75 -3.58 -9.35
CA GLN A 170 6.75 -2.66 -9.89
C GLN A 170 6.83 -1.27 -9.23
N ARG A 171 6.93 -1.20 -7.90
CA ARG A 171 7.06 0.04 -7.14
C ARG A 171 8.28 0.87 -7.54
N SER A 172 9.40 0.21 -7.84
CA SER A 172 10.63 0.90 -8.27
C SER A 172 10.47 1.68 -9.58
N ARG A 173 9.47 1.31 -10.41
CA ARG A 173 9.16 1.94 -11.70
C ARG A 173 8.10 3.06 -11.59
N GLY A 174 7.39 3.15 -10.47
CA GLY A 174 6.21 4.01 -10.33
C GLY A 174 4.96 3.42 -10.98
N LYS A 175 3.87 4.20 -11.01
CA LYS A 175 2.63 3.87 -11.70
C LYS A 175 2.36 4.94 -12.77
N GLU A 176 2.01 4.51 -13.97
CA GLU A 176 1.58 5.34 -15.10
C GLU A 176 0.15 4.97 -15.55
N GLN A 177 -0.47 5.86 -16.32
CA GLN A 177 -1.78 5.59 -16.92
C GLN A 177 -1.66 4.43 -17.91
N GLY A 178 -2.54 3.44 -17.81
CA GLY A 178 -2.49 2.23 -18.63
C GLY A 178 -1.85 1.01 -17.95
N ASP A 179 -1.37 1.15 -16.72
CA ASP A 179 -0.73 0.06 -15.95
C ASP A 179 -1.69 -1.04 -15.44
N ALA A 180 -2.95 -1.07 -15.88
CA ALA A 180 -3.94 -2.04 -15.42
C ALA A 180 -3.46 -3.49 -15.59
N GLU A 181 -2.82 -3.80 -16.72
CA GLU A 181 -2.25 -5.12 -16.99
C GLU A 181 -1.05 -5.41 -16.06
N LEU A 182 -0.16 -4.44 -15.85
CA LEU A 182 1.00 -4.57 -14.98
C LEU A 182 0.58 -4.83 -13.52
N VAL A 183 -0.39 -4.07 -13.02
CA VAL A 183 -0.98 -4.24 -11.68
C VAL A 183 -1.56 -5.64 -11.54
N THR A 184 -2.39 -6.07 -12.49
CA THR A 184 -3.05 -7.38 -12.45
C THR A 184 -2.04 -8.53 -12.48
N LYS A 185 -1.02 -8.45 -13.35
CA LYS A 185 0.07 -9.44 -13.44
C LYS A 185 0.92 -9.48 -12.16
N THR A 186 1.16 -8.33 -11.54
CA THR A 186 1.90 -8.24 -10.28
C THR A 186 1.14 -8.94 -9.15
N ILE A 187 -0.17 -8.66 -9.02
CA ILE A 187 -1.03 -9.33 -8.04
C ILE A 187 -1.01 -10.85 -8.26
N ARG A 188 -1.17 -11.31 -9.50
CA ARG A 188 -1.11 -12.74 -9.85
C ARG A 188 0.23 -13.38 -9.46
N ALA A 189 1.34 -12.70 -9.75
CA ALA A 189 2.69 -13.19 -9.42
C ALA A 189 2.90 -13.32 -7.90
N VAL A 190 2.41 -12.35 -7.11
CA VAL A 190 2.45 -12.46 -5.64
C VAL A 190 1.57 -13.60 -5.14
N CYS A 191 0.37 -13.78 -5.70
CA CYS A 191 -0.50 -14.92 -5.36
C CYS A 191 0.16 -16.27 -5.66
N ASP A 192 0.90 -16.40 -6.77
CA ASP A 192 1.63 -17.62 -7.12
C ASP A 192 2.77 -17.90 -6.13
N ARG A 193 3.46 -16.85 -5.66
CA ARG A 193 4.49 -16.98 -4.62
C ARG A 193 3.89 -17.35 -3.26
N LEU A 194 2.72 -16.82 -2.92
CA LEU A 194 1.99 -17.21 -1.70
C LEU A 194 1.58 -18.69 -1.73
N LEU A 195 1.09 -19.21 -2.87
CA LEU A 195 0.83 -20.64 -3.04
C LEU A 195 2.10 -21.47 -2.90
N ALA A 196 3.17 -21.08 -3.59
CA ALA A 196 4.45 -21.77 -3.49
C ALA A 196 4.97 -21.79 -2.04
N LEU A 197 4.78 -20.72 -1.27
CA LEU A 197 5.09 -20.68 0.15
C LEU A 197 4.28 -21.71 0.95
N ILE A 198 2.96 -21.77 0.73
CA ILE A 198 2.09 -22.73 1.42
C ILE A 198 2.45 -24.19 1.07
N GLU A 199 2.89 -24.43 -0.16
CA GLU A 199 3.31 -25.75 -0.64
C GLU A 199 4.76 -26.13 -0.27
N GLY A 200 5.49 -25.28 0.47
CA GLY A 200 6.88 -25.53 0.85
C GLY A 200 7.89 -25.36 -0.28
N ARG A 201 7.54 -24.62 -1.33
CA ARG A 201 8.35 -24.30 -2.52
C ARG A 201 8.82 -22.84 -2.55
N ALA A 202 8.80 -22.15 -1.41
CA ALA A 202 9.22 -20.75 -1.33
C ALA A 202 10.72 -20.58 -1.59
N GLY A 203 11.06 -19.53 -2.33
CA GLY A 203 12.42 -19.03 -2.45
C GLY A 203 12.77 -18.02 -1.36
N THR A 204 13.95 -17.42 -1.46
CA THR A 204 14.42 -16.35 -0.56
C THR A 204 14.87 -15.15 -1.38
N SER A 205 14.58 -13.94 -0.91
CA SER A 205 15.09 -12.70 -1.49
C SER A 205 15.81 -11.91 -0.40
N PRO A 206 17.16 -11.85 -0.41
CA PRO A 206 17.93 -11.11 0.59
C PRO A 206 17.65 -9.61 0.54
N ILE A 207 17.68 -8.95 1.70
CA ILE A 207 17.59 -7.49 1.77
C ILE A 207 18.97 -6.90 1.48
N THR A 208 19.10 -6.22 0.34
CA THR A 208 20.35 -5.56 -0.10
C THR A 208 20.31 -4.04 -0.05
N ALA A 209 19.19 -3.46 0.38
CA ALA A 209 18.99 -2.02 0.45
C ALA A 209 20.08 -1.31 1.26
N ARG A 210 20.53 -0.17 0.74
CA ARG A 210 21.49 0.72 1.40
C ARG A 210 21.01 2.17 1.25
N PRO A 211 19.99 2.59 2.03
CA PRO A 211 19.50 3.95 1.99
C PRO A 211 20.59 4.93 2.43
N ASP A 212 20.64 6.10 1.79
CA ASP A 212 21.54 7.18 2.21
C ASP A 212 20.81 8.14 3.13
N ILE A 213 21.39 8.40 4.29
CA ILE A 213 20.90 9.48 5.16
C ILE A 213 21.40 10.81 4.61
N LEU A 214 20.49 11.57 3.99
CA LEU A 214 20.76 12.89 3.44
C LEU A 214 20.84 13.95 4.54
N TYR A 215 20.07 13.77 5.61
CA TYR A 215 20.01 14.70 6.73
C TYR A 215 19.57 14.00 8.03
N ARG A 216 20.13 14.43 9.16
CA ARG A 216 19.74 14.03 10.51
C ARG A 216 19.36 15.29 11.29
N SER A 217 18.12 15.34 11.77
CA SER A 217 17.64 16.42 12.63
C SER A 217 18.01 16.18 14.08
N GLU A 218 18.16 17.25 14.85
CA GLU A 218 18.19 17.19 16.32
C GLU A 218 16.80 16.89 16.91
N HIS A 219 15.74 16.99 16.10
CA HIS A 219 14.35 16.73 16.48
C HIS A 219 13.86 15.32 16.11
N ASP A 220 14.76 14.33 16.13
CA ASP A 220 14.44 12.90 15.98
C ASP A 220 13.69 12.51 14.68
N PHE A 221 14.05 13.14 13.57
CA PHE A 221 13.69 12.69 12.22
C PHE A 221 14.90 12.66 11.29
N VAL A 222 14.81 11.84 10.24
CA VAL A 222 15.82 11.76 9.18
C VAL A 222 15.23 12.06 7.81
N ILE A 223 16.05 12.59 6.91
CA ILE A 223 15.74 12.58 5.47
C ILE A 223 16.63 11.53 4.84
N ALA A 224 16.03 10.56 4.15
CA ALA A 224 16.74 9.44 3.56
C ALA A 224 16.41 9.26 2.09
N ALA A 225 17.39 8.92 1.27
CA ALA A 225 17.17 8.46 -0.10
C ALA A 225 17.04 6.94 -0.12
N GLU A 226 15.90 6.43 -0.58
CA GLU A 226 15.65 4.98 -0.71
C GLU A 226 16.39 4.36 -1.91
N LYS A 227 16.90 5.20 -2.84
CA LYS A 227 17.56 4.76 -4.09
C LYS A 227 16.74 3.77 -4.90
N GLY A 228 15.42 3.85 -4.82
CA GLY A 228 14.50 2.94 -5.50
C GLY A 228 14.45 1.52 -4.95
N ASP A 229 15.13 1.19 -3.83
CA ASP A 229 14.99 -0.11 -3.17
C ASP A 229 13.87 -0.03 -2.10
N PRO A 230 12.74 -0.72 -2.30
CA PRO A 230 11.61 -0.65 -1.38
C PRO A 230 11.87 -1.30 -0.02
N HIS A 231 12.95 -2.07 0.16
CA HIS A 231 13.37 -2.52 1.50
C HIS A 231 14.03 -1.42 2.33
N SER A 232 14.34 -0.27 1.74
CA SER A 232 15.02 0.83 2.43
C SER A 232 14.33 1.25 3.73
N ARG A 233 12.98 1.28 3.76
CA ARG A 233 12.23 1.59 4.98
C ARG A 233 12.43 0.56 6.07
N LEU A 234 12.47 -0.72 5.71
CA LEU A 234 12.71 -1.81 6.66
C LEU A 234 14.12 -1.70 7.25
N VAL A 235 15.12 -1.34 6.42
CA VAL A 235 16.49 -1.08 6.89
C VAL A 235 16.53 0.10 7.86
N LEU A 236 15.91 1.23 7.49
CA LEU A 236 15.84 2.42 8.36
C LEU A 236 15.15 2.11 9.70
N ALA A 237 14.05 1.35 9.66
CA ALA A 237 13.34 0.91 10.86
C ALA A 237 14.21 0.01 11.75
N ALA A 238 14.93 -0.95 11.15
CA ALA A 238 15.83 -1.84 11.86
C ALA A 238 17.04 -1.12 12.46
N GLU A 239 17.46 0.01 11.88
CA GLU A 239 18.48 0.92 12.42
C GLU A 239 17.93 1.84 13.54
N GLY A 240 16.63 1.76 13.82
CA GLY A 240 15.97 2.50 14.90
C GLY A 240 15.40 3.86 14.47
N HIS A 241 15.31 4.17 13.18
CA HIS A 241 14.69 5.40 12.70
C HIS A 241 13.17 5.34 12.82
N ARG A 242 12.60 6.35 13.48
CA ARG A 242 11.18 6.39 13.83
C ARG A 242 10.38 7.40 13.01
N ASN A 243 10.98 8.51 12.62
CA ASN A 243 10.34 9.54 11.80
C ASN A 243 11.22 9.84 10.59
N LEU A 244 10.61 9.89 9.40
CA LEU A 244 11.37 10.08 8.18
C LEU A 244 10.64 10.87 7.10
N ILE A 245 11.45 11.56 6.31
CA ILE A 245 11.09 12.05 4.98
C ILE A 245 11.91 11.25 3.98
N SER A 246 11.24 10.38 3.24
CA SER A 246 11.86 9.45 2.29
C SER A 246 11.82 10.02 0.88
N LEU A 247 12.99 10.24 0.29
CA LEU A 247 13.13 10.44 -1.16
C LEU A 247 13.13 9.07 -1.83
N ILE A 248 12.01 8.70 -2.45
CA ILE A 248 11.86 7.41 -3.12
C ILE A 248 12.65 7.39 -4.42
N CYS A 249 12.39 8.38 -5.29
CA CYS A 249 13.05 8.53 -6.58
C CYS A 249 12.91 9.95 -7.14
N GLN A 250 13.79 10.27 -8.09
CA GLN A 250 13.59 11.39 -9.01
C GLN A 250 12.91 10.85 -10.28
N ARG A 251 11.88 11.56 -10.76
CA ARG A 251 11.11 11.21 -11.95
C ARG A 251 11.80 11.73 -13.21
N PRO A 252 11.51 11.16 -14.40
CA PRO A 252 12.00 11.69 -15.67
C PRO A 252 11.62 13.17 -15.92
N SER A 253 10.52 13.64 -15.34
CA SER A 253 10.09 15.05 -15.39
C SER A 253 10.97 16.00 -14.57
N GLY A 254 11.93 15.49 -13.80
CA GLY A 254 12.76 16.24 -12.86
C GLY A 254 12.11 16.46 -11.49
N ARG A 255 10.82 16.10 -11.33
CA ARG A 255 10.10 16.12 -10.04
C ARG A 255 10.49 14.93 -9.15
N TYR A 256 10.11 14.97 -7.89
CA TYR A 256 10.51 13.98 -6.89
C TYR A 256 9.31 13.24 -6.32
N THR A 257 9.50 11.98 -5.97
CA THR A 257 8.52 11.20 -5.20
C THR A 257 9.00 11.11 -3.76
N TYR A 258 8.18 11.60 -2.83
CA TYR A 258 8.46 11.54 -1.40
C TYR A 258 7.40 10.78 -0.61
N SER A 259 7.81 10.29 0.56
CA SER A 259 6.89 9.92 1.64
C SER A 259 7.32 10.59 2.94
N VAL A 260 6.36 10.97 3.77
CA VAL A 260 6.54 11.49 5.12
C VAL A 260 5.90 10.49 6.06
N ILE A 261 6.69 9.90 6.95
CA ILE A 261 6.24 8.77 7.77
C ILE A 261 6.60 9.04 9.22
N ARG A 262 5.59 8.95 10.07
CA ARG A 262 5.68 8.93 11.52
C ARG A 262 5.49 7.50 11.98
N GLY A 263 6.51 6.93 12.62
CA GLY A 263 6.52 5.52 13.01
C GLY A 263 5.63 5.20 14.21
N SER A 264 5.26 6.22 14.99
CA SER A 264 4.41 6.07 16.18
C SER A 264 3.29 7.11 16.18
N PRO A 265 2.03 6.74 16.45
CA PRO A 265 0.93 7.70 16.58
C PRO A 265 1.14 8.68 17.74
N TYR A 266 1.99 8.30 18.72
CA TYR A 266 2.29 9.09 19.90
C TYR A 266 3.38 10.14 19.66
N ASP A 267 3.97 10.19 18.47
CA ASP A 267 5.00 11.16 18.11
C ASP A 267 4.37 12.41 17.43
N GLU A 268 3.09 12.69 17.67
CA GLU A 268 2.35 13.76 16.98
C GLU A 268 2.79 15.18 17.35
N ASP A 269 3.21 15.35 18.59
CA ASP A 269 3.80 16.57 19.15
C ASP A 269 5.24 16.80 18.68
N THR A 270 5.94 15.76 18.25
CA THR A 270 7.35 15.82 17.82
C THR A 270 7.52 15.74 16.30
N PHE A 271 6.59 15.11 15.59
CA PHE A 271 6.61 15.00 14.13
C PHE A 271 5.20 15.16 13.53
N PRO A 272 4.69 16.40 13.41
CA PRO A 272 3.31 16.67 13.00
C PRO A 272 3.14 16.52 11.47
N VAL A 273 2.90 15.29 10.98
CA VAL A 273 2.79 14.97 9.54
C VAL A 273 1.80 15.88 8.79
N ILE A 274 0.63 16.18 9.37
CA ILE A 274 -0.38 17.04 8.73
C ILE A 274 0.13 18.48 8.57
N GLU A 275 0.77 19.03 9.60
CA GLU A 275 1.36 20.38 9.53
C GLU A 275 2.51 20.43 8.50
N LEU A 276 3.34 19.37 8.45
CA LEU A 276 4.42 19.22 7.49
C LEU A 276 3.91 19.21 6.04
N ILE A 277 2.94 18.36 5.71
CA ILE A 277 2.45 18.27 4.33
C ILE A 277 1.70 19.53 3.88
N ASN A 278 1.02 20.23 4.80
CA ASN A 278 0.42 21.52 4.50
C ASN A 278 1.49 22.57 4.19
N ALA A 279 2.59 22.59 4.95
CA ALA A 279 3.71 23.49 4.70
C ALA A 279 4.45 23.15 3.40
N PHE A 280 4.60 21.86 3.06
CA PHE A 280 5.15 21.44 1.77
C PHE A 280 4.25 21.85 0.62
N GLN A 281 2.93 21.62 0.71
CA GLN A 281 1.95 22.04 -0.28
C GLN A 281 2.00 23.55 -0.55
N ALA A 282 2.17 24.37 0.50
CA ALA A 282 2.29 25.82 0.36
C ALA A 282 3.59 26.26 -0.35
N ALA A 283 4.62 25.42 -0.35
CA ALA A 283 5.91 25.68 -1.00
C ALA A 283 6.01 25.14 -2.44
N GLU A 284 5.05 24.31 -2.87
CA GLU A 284 5.04 23.75 -4.23
C GLU A 284 4.91 24.83 -5.31
N ASP A 285 5.39 24.50 -6.51
CA ASP A 285 5.28 25.33 -7.70
C ASP A 285 3.82 25.53 -8.19
N ARG A 286 2.93 24.61 -7.81
CA ARG A 286 1.49 24.64 -8.14
C ARG A 286 0.66 24.44 -6.88
N GLN A 287 0.16 25.54 -6.31
CA GLN A 287 -0.64 25.53 -5.08
C GLN A 287 -2.12 25.22 -5.33
N ASP A 288 -2.59 25.37 -6.56
CA ASP A 288 -3.95 25.08 -7.01
C ASP A 288 -4.21 23.57 -7.18
N VAL A 289 -3.15 22.77 -7.20
CA VAL A 289 -3.20 21.32 -7.35
C VAL A 289 -2.75 20.65 -6.06
N LYS A 290 -3.52 19.68 -5.58
CA LYS A 290 -3.17 18.89 -4.40
C LYS A 290 -2.02 17.93 -4.75
N ILE A 291 -0.82 18.29 -4.33
CA ILE A 291 0.41 17.51 -4.51
C ILE A 291 0.73 16.69 -3.27
N TRP A 292 0.41 17.16 -2.06
CA TRP A 292 0.66 16.40 -0.84
C TRP A 292 -0.63 15.87 -0.22
N GLY A 293 -0.60 14.62 0.23
CA GLY A 293 -1.76 13.98 0.83
C GLY A 293 -1.42 12.70 1.57
N GLY A 294 -2.41 12.17 2.28
CA GLY A 294 -2.29 10.95 3.09
C GLY A 294 -2.93 11.13 4.46
N SER A 295 -2.43 10.36 5.41
CA SER A 295 -2.91 10.31 6.80
C SER A 295 -1.98 11.07 7.74
N ASN A 296 -2.33 11.12 9.03
CA ASN A 296 -1.49 11.67 10.09
C ASN A 296 -0.27 10.79 10.43
N LEU A 297 -0.21 9.54 9.96
CA LEU A 297 0.94 8.64 10.16
C LEU A 297 1.81 8.53 8.92
N ALA A 298 1.20 8.42 7.75
CA ALA A 298 1.90 8.25 6.49
C ALA A 298 1.25 9.13 5.42
N ALA A 299 2.07 10.00 4.82
CA ALA A 299 1.70 10.87 3.74
C ALA A 299 2.77 10.85 2.64
N GLY A 300 2.49 11.49 1.51
CA GLY A 300 3.44 11.55 0.41
C GLY A 300 3.07 12.56 -0.65
N SER A 301 3.98 12.71 -1.60
CA SER A 301 3.72 13.46 -2.82
C SER A 301 2.84 12.65 -3.76
N ASP A 302 2.03 13.32 -4.55
CA ASP A 302 1.08 12.76 -5.49
C ASP A 302 1.76 11.77 -6.45
N SER A 303 1.10 10.63 -6.69
CA SER A 303 1.67 9.56 -7.50
C SER A 303 1.84 9.93 -8.97
N GLU A 304 1.03 10.87 -9.50
CA GLU A 304 1.07 11.26 -10.91
C GLU A 304 1.99 12.46 -11.15
N LEU A 305 1.90 13.47 -10.31
CA LEU A 305 2.61 14.73 -10.46
C LEU A 305 3.95 14.76 -9.74
N GLY A 306 4.02 14.26 -8.50
CA GLY A 306 5.19 14.39 -7.64
C GLY A 306 5.47 15.83 -7.20
N SER A 307 6.44 15.99 -6.31
CA SER A 307 6.84 17.28 -5.72
C SER A 307 7.89 18.00 -6.58
N SER A 308 7.79 19.33 -6.70
CA SER A 308 8.86 20.16 -7.27
C SER A 308 9.98 20.45 -6.27
N LEU A 309 9.79 20.11 -4.99
CA LEU A 309 10.70 20.48 -3.91
C LEU A 309 11.91 19.55 -3.85
N HIS A 310 13.11 20.13 -3.87
CA HIS A 310 14.32 19.40 -3.55
C HIS A 310 14.39 19.08 -2.05
N TRP A 311 15.07 18.00 -1.67
CA TRP A 311 15.09 17.52 -0.28
C TRP A 311 15.66 18.56 0.70
N THR A 312 16.54 19.45 0.24
CA THR A 312 17.05 20.57 1.07
C THR A 312 15.97 21.60 1.39
N GLN A 313 15.02 21.82 0.49
CA GLN A 313 13.87 22.69 0.77
C GLN A 313 12.91 22.02 1.76
N LEU A 314 12.67 20.71 1.61
CA LEU A 314 11.88 19.95 2.57
C LEU A 314 12.52 19.96 3.96
N ARG A 315 13.85 19.82 4.06
CA ARG A 315 14.61 20.00 5.30
C ARG A 315 14.30 21.34 5.95
N ASP A 316 14.49 22.44 5.22
CA ASP A 316 14.35 23.79 5.78
C ASP A 316 12.92 24.10 6.25
N ILE A 317 11.92 23.51 5.58
CA ILE A 317 10.52 23.58 6.00
C ILE A 317 10.27 22.69 7.21
N ALA A 318 10.72 21.43 7.17
CA ALA A 318 10.51 20.45 8.23
C ALA A 318 11.13 20.89 9.56
N GLU A 319 12.37 21.38 9.54
CA GLU A 319 13.04 21.94 10.72
C GLU A 319 12.22 23.05 11.37
N ARG A 320 11.64 23.95 10.57
CA ARG A 320 10.81 25.05 11.08
C ARG A 320 9.51 24.56 11.69
N VAL A 321 8.83 23.62 11.04
CA VAL A 321 7.56 23.08 11.52
C VAL A 321 7.78 22.29 12.81
N VAL A 322 8.75 21.39 12.80
CA VAL A 322 9.07 20.51 13.93
C VAL A 322 9.60 21.30 15.13
N SER A 323 10.48 22.28 14.92
CA SER A 323 10.99 23.11 16.04
C SER A 323 9.88 23.89 16.74
N VAL A 324 8.88 24.38 16.01
CA VAL A 324 7.69 25.01 16.62
C VAL A 324 6.88 23.99 17.42
N ALA A 325 6.66 22.80 16.87
CA ALA A 325 5.91 21.75 17.55
C ALA A 325 6.60 21.30 18.86
N ALA A 326 7.92 21.14 18.85
CA ALA A 326 8.72 20.75 20.01
C ALA A 326 8.74 21.79 21.17
N THR A 327 8.24 23.01 20.94
CA THR A 327 8.14 24.06 21.96
C THR A 327 6.74 24.20 22.59
N ARG A 328 5.76 23.40 22.13
CA ARG A 328 4.40 23.37 22.69
C ARG A 328 4.31 22.44 23.89
#